data_AF-A0A7S2GLX8-F1
#
_entry.id   AF-A0A7S2GLX8-F1
#
_cell.length_a   1.000
_cell.length_b   1.000
_cell.length_c   1.000
_cell.angle_alpha   90.00
_cell.angle_beta   90.00
_cell.angle_gamma   90.00
#
_symmetry.space_group_name_H-M   'P 1'
#
loop_
_entity.id
_entity.type
_entity.pdbx_description
1 polymer ?
#
loop_
_entity_poly.entity_id
_entity_poly.type
_entity_poly.pdbx_seq_one_letter_code
_entity_poly.pdbx_strand_id
1 'polypeptide(L)'
;TRTLMDTSSHPYSIGSPPSSHTLTLFIQVYGPGTWTRRLHDSLLDAARLPSAPEIQSKAATPSSALVYRDVVFNAEQCAAATAALGFEMLGPYGSCLGDAKGQDHLVLIGTGTGVSPLLSMFEDACNHLKKINLPYQLVLRATEEGVERGGVE
;
A
#
# COMPACT_ATOMS: atom_id res chain seq x y z
N THR A 1 18.02 -10.54 -21.70
CA THR A 1 18.32 -9.11 -21.88
C THR A 1 17.53 -8.36 -20.83
N ARG A 2 18.19 -7.79 -19.80
CA ARG A 2 17.51 -7.09 -18.70
C ARG A 2 16.97 -5.77 -19.28
N THR A 3 15.68 -5.72 -19.56
CA THR A 3 15.04 -4.50 -20.06
C THR A 3 15.18 -3.45 -18.97
N LEU A 4 15.98 -2.42 -19.23
CA LEU A 4 16.09 -1.24 -18.37
C LEU A 4 14.67 -0.76 -18.04
N MET A 5 14.37 -0.54 -16.76
CA MET A 5 13.15 0.14 -16.40
C MET A 5 13.15 1.53 -17.04
N ASP A 6 11.99 1.92 -17.57
CA ASP A 6 11.76 3.26 -18.11
C ASP A 6 12.11 4.32 -17.04
N THR A 7 12.74 5.42 -17.44
CA THR A 7 13.12 6.53 -16.55
C THR A 7 11.94 7.43 -16.19
N SER A 8 10.71 7.00 -16.48
CA SER A 8 9.48 7.72 -16.21
C SER A 8 9.15 7.78 -14.72
N SER A 9 8.80 8.98 -14.23
CA SER A 9 8.30 9.17 -12.87
C SER A 9 6.82 8.82 -12.79
N HIS A 10 6.44 7.98 -11.81
CA HIS A 10 5.05 7.56 -11.58
C HIS A 10 4.58 8.03 -10.19
N PRO A 11 3.52 8.85 -10.10
CA PRO A 11 3.03 9.33 -8.82
C PRO A 11 2.24 8.26 -8.07
N TYR A 12 2.52 8.11 -6.78
CA TYR A 12 1.79 7.23 -5.87
C TYR A 12 1.48 7.95 -4.57
N SER A 13 0.27 7.73 -4.04
CA SER A 13 -0.07 8.18 -2.69
C SER A 13 0.63 7.31 -1.66
N ILE A 14 1.13 7.95 -0.61
CA ILE A 14 1.71 7.27 0.54
C ILE A 14 0.57 6.70 1.39
N GLY A 15 0.63 5.40 1.69
CA GLY A 15 -0.35 4.69 2.50
C GLY A 15 0.02 4.61 3.99
N SER A 16 1.27 4.90 4.34
CA SER A 16 1.77 4.94 5.71
C SER A 16 1.69 6.34 6.32
N PRO A 17 1.36 6.49 7.62
CA PRO A 17 1.31 7.79 8.27
C PRO A 17 2.70 8.45 8.33
N PRO A 18 2.78 9.79 8.48
CA PRO A 18 4.05 10.50 8.59
C PRO A 18 4.93 10.08 9.78
N SER A 19 4.32 9.45 10.79
CA SER A 19 5.02 8.92 11.97
C SER A 19 5.60 7.51 11.78
N SER A 20 5.35 6.87 10.63
CA SER A 20 5.86 5.54 10.31
C SER A 20 7.36 5.57 10.00
N HIS A 21 8.07 4.49 10.36
CA HIS A 21 9.47 4.26 9.98
C HIS A 21 9.58 3.53 8.62
N THR A 22 8.45 3.09 8.07
CA THR A 22 8.36 2.42 6.77
C THR A 22 7.45 3.23 5.84
N LEU A 23 7.86 3.34 4.58
CA LEU A 23 7.03 3.92 3.54
C LEU A 23 6.21 2.80 2.86
N THR A 24 4.89 2.92 2.89
CA THR A 24 3.99 1.95 2.24
C THR A 24 3.32 2.57 1.02
N LEU A 25 3.37 1.87 -0.12
CA LEU A 25 2.72 2.25 -1.37
C LEU A 25 1.80 1.12 -1.83
N PHE A 26 0.55 1.44 -2.15
CA PHE A 26 -0.40 0.48 -2.74
C PHE A 26 -0.47 0.68 -4.24
N ILE A 27 0.18 -0.21 -5.00
CA ILE A 27 0.30 -0.11 -6.45
C ILE A 27 -0.54 -1.21 -7.10
N GLN A 28 -1.54 -0.81 -7.90
CA GLN A 28 -2.30 -1.76 -8.71
C GLN A 28 -1.45 -2.27 -9.86
N VAL A 29 -1.34 -3.59 -9.96
CA VAL A 29 -0.66 -4.26 -11.06
C VAL A 29 -1.64 -4.39 -12.23
N TYR A 30 -1.27 -3.80 -13.37
CA TYR A 30 -2.06 -3.84 -14.59
C TYR A 30 -1.56 -4.97 -15.51
N GLY A 31 -2.23 -5.16 -16.65
CA GLY A 31 -1.98 -6.27 -17.57
C GLY A 31 -0.54 -6.37 -18.12
N PRO A 32 -0.26 -7.40 -18.95
CA PRO A 32 1.05 -7.61 -19.54
C PRO A 32 1.60 -6.38 -20.27
N GLY A 33 2.91 -6.16 -20.21
CA GLY A 33 3.57 -5.03 -20.89
C GLY A 33 3.42 -3.67 -20.20
N THR A 34 2.67 -3.57 -19.10
CA THR A 34 2.58 -2.33 -18.30
C THR A 34 3.79 -2.14 -17.39
N TRP A 35 4.06 -0.89 -17.00
CA TRP A 35 5.14 -0.57 -16.07
C TRP A 35 4.92 -1.23 -14.70
N THR A 36 3.68 -1.23 -14.17
CA THR A 36 3.39 -1.83 -12.86
C THR A 36 3.55 -3.35 -12.87
N ARG A 37 3.28 -4.02 -14.01
CA ARG A 37 3.61 -5.44 -14.18
C ARG A 37 5.12 -5.69 -14.14
N ARG A 38 5.91 -4.91 -14.86
CA ARG A 38 7.37 -5.03 -14.85
C ARG A 38 7.97 -4.77 -13.47
N LEU A 39 7.47 -3.76 -12.76
CA LEU A 39 7.84 -3.47 -11.37
C LEU A 39 7.56 -4.68 -10.47
N HIS A 40 6.33 -5.19 -10.51
CA HIS A 40 5.92 -6.36 -9.73
C HIS A 40 6.83 -7.57 -9.99
N ASP A 41 7.10 -7.88 -11.26
CA ASP A 41 7.93 -9.03 -11.63
C ASP A 41 9.37 -8.86 -11.16
N SER A 42 9.93 -7.66 -11.31
CA SER A 42 11.29 -7.37 -10.86
C SER A 42 11.43 -7.43 -9.34
N LEU A 43 10.40 -7.00 -8.58
CA LEU A 43 10.37 -7.14 -7.12
C LEU A 43 10.30 -8.62 -6.70
N LEU A 44 9.49 -9.43 -7.37
CA LEU A 44 9.41 -10.87 -7.10
C LEU A 44 10.72 -11.58 -7.44
N ASP A 45 11.39 -11.21 -8.52
CA ASP A 45 12.69 -11.76 -8.89
C ASP A 45 13.77 -11.36 -7.88
N ALA A 46 13.78 -10.10 -7.45
CA ALA A 46 14.69 -9.63 -6.39
C ALA A 46 14.47 -10.37 -5.07
N ALA A 47 13.21 -10.67 -4.74
CA ALA A 47 12.85 -11.46 -3.55
C ALA A 47 13.23 -12.95 -3.64
N ARG A 48 13.70 -13.45 -4.80
CA ARG A 48 14.16 -14.84 -4.99
C ARG A 48 15.68 -15.02 -4.97
N LEU A 49 16.46 -13.93 -4.90
CA LEU A 49 17.92 -14.01 -4.89
C LEU A 49 18.44 -14.76 -3.64
N PRO A 50 19.64 -15.37 -3.63
CA PRO A 50 20.11 -16.20 -2.52
C PRO A 50 20.35 -15.45 -1.19
N SER A 51 20.25 -14.12 -1.20
CA SER A 51 20.27 -13.21 -0.04
C SER A 51 18.86 -12.74 0.38
N ALA A 52 17.82 -13.31 -0.23
CA ALA A 52 16.48 -12.77 -0.24
C ALA A 52 15.57 -13.36 0.86
N PRO A 53 14.46 -12.67 1.18
CA PRO A 53 13.78 -12.74 2.46
C PRO A 53 13.01 -14.04 2.66
N GLU A 54 12.79 -14.36 3.93
CA GLU A 54 11.67 -15.21 4.31
C GLU A 54 10.37 -14.49 3.91
N ILE A 55 9.71 -14.96 2.84
CA ILE A 55 8.41 -14.44 2.42
C ILE A 55 7.41 -14.82 3.51
N GLN A 56 7.13 -13.90 4.43
CA GLN A 56 6.07 -14.10 5.41
C GLN A 56 4.73 -13.86 4.72
N SER A 57 4.15 -14.93 4.17
CA SER A 57 2.74 -14.93 3.81
C SER A 57 1.93 -14.81 5.10
N LYS A 58 1.51 -13.60 5.47
CA LYS A 58 0.41 -13.47 6.43
C LYS A 58 -0.86 -13.87 5.68
N ALA A 59 -1.40 -15.04 5.97
CA ALA A 59 -2.67 -15.46 5.42
C ALA A 59 -3.73 -14.43 5.84
N ALA A 60 -4.10 -13.55 4.91
CA ALA A 60 -5.32 -12.79 5.03
C ALA A 60 -6.46 -13.81 5.12
N THR A 61 -7.21 -13.77 6.23
CA THR A 61 -8.43 -14.56 6.40
C THR A 61 -9.33 -14.29 5.18
N PRO A 62 -9.84 -15.32 4.49
CA PRO A 62 -10.47 -15.14 3.19
C PRO A 62 -11.89 -14.59 3.39
N SER A 63 -12.00 -13.27 3.47
CA SER A 63 -13.24 -12.55 3.16
C SER A 63 -12.86 -11.21 2.54
N SER A 64 -12.71 -11.25 1.21
CA SER A 64 -12.69 -10.17 0.20
C SER A 64 -11.69 -10.53 -0.90
N ALA A 65 -12.09 -10.35 -2.15
CA ALA A 65 -11.41 -10.82 -3.36
C ALA A 65 -10.08 -10.10 -3.69
N LEU A 66 -9.40 -9.53 -2.70
CA LEU A 66 -8.13 -8.82 -2.85
C LEU A 66 -7.02 -9.56 -2.10
N VAL A 67 -6.24 -10.36 -2.83
CA VAL A 67 -5.01 -10.97 -2.30
C VAL A 67 -3.89 -9.94 -2.41
N TYR A 68 -3.60 -9.24 -1.31
CA TYR A 68 -2.35 -8.49 -1.19
C TYR A 68 -1.22 -9.48 -0.88
N ARG A 69 -0.13 -9.39 -1.64
CA ARG A 69 1.14 -10.05 -1.29
C ARG A 69 2.07 -8.98 -0.78
N ASP A 70 2.27 -8.95 0.54
CA ASP A 70 3.25 -8.08 1.15
C ASP A 70 4.65 -8.58 0.78
N VAL A 71 5.43 -7.73 0.10
CA VAL A 71 6.86 -7.96 -0.10
C VAL A 71 7.58 -7.07 0.91
N VAL A 72 7.99 -7.66 2.02
CA VAL A 72 8.72 -6.97 3.09
C VAL A 72 10.21 -7.16 2.87
N PHE A 73 10.93 -6.05 2.70
CA PHE A 73 12.38 -6.04 2.64
C PHE A 73 12.95 -5.56 3.97
N ASN A 74 14.00 -6.23 4.47
CA ASN A 74 14.82 -5.68 5.56
C ASN A 74 15.73 -4.55 5.04
N ALA A 75 16.46 -3.85 5.92
CA ALA A 75 17.28 -2.69 5.53
C ALA A 75 18.34 -3.00 4.47
N GLU A 76 19.06 -4.14 4.59
CA GLU A 76 20.08 -4.56 3.62
C GLU A 76 19.45 -4.94 2.28
N GLN A 77 18.29 -5.59 2.32
CA GLN A 77 17.52 -5.99 1.14
C GLN A 77 16.89 -4.79 0.44
N CYS A 78 16.45 -3.76 1.17
CA CYS A 78 16.02 -2.49 0.61
C CYS A 78 17.16 -1.84 -0.16
N ALA A 79 18.38 -1.81 0.39
CA ALA A 79 19.54 -1.25 -0.29
C ALA A 79 19.87 -2.05 -1.57
N ALA A 80 19.88 -3.38 -1.48
CA ALA A 80 20.14 -4.25 -2.62
C ALA A 80 19.05 -4.17 -3.70
N ALA A 81 17.77 -4.16 -3.32
CA ALA A 81 16.64 -4.04 -4.23
C ALA A 81 16.60 -2.65 -4.88
N THR A 82 16.85 -1.59 -4.13
CA THR A 82 16.91 -0.21 -4.67
C THR A 82 18.07 -0.09 -5.67
N ALA A 83 19.25 -0.61 -5.34
CA ALA A 83 20.40 -0.63 -6.26
C ALA A 83 20.15 -1.51 -7.50
N ALA A 84 19.49 -2.66 -7.32
CA ALA A 84 19.20 -3.59 -8.42
C ALA A 84 18.07 -3.11 -9.33
N LEU A 85 17.09 -2.37 -8.79
CA LEU A 85 15.93 -1.91 -9.53
C LEU A 85 16.11 -0.47 -10.05
N GLY A 86 17.07 0.28 -9.51
CA GLY A 86 17.40 1.63 -9.97
C GLY A 86 16.27 2.63 -9.74
N PHE A 87 15.45 2.45 -8.71
CA PHE A 87 14.39 3.40 -8.39
C PHE A 87 14.93 4.59 -7.61
N GLU A 88 14.52 5.78 -8.04
CA GLU A 88 14.69 7.02 -7.30
C GLU A 88 13.33 7.46 -6.76
N MET A 89 13.30 7.84 -5.48
CA MET A 89 12.10 8.38 -4.86
C MET A 89 12.17 9.91 -4.92
N LEU A 90 11.22 10.50 -5.63
CA LEU A 90 11.05 11.94 -5.70
C LEU A 90 9.86 12.34 -4.82
N GLY A 91 10.05 13.30 -3.92
CA GLY A 91 8.99 13.84 -3.08
C GLY A 91 9.37 13.97 -1.60
N PRO A 92 8.38 14.15 -0.71
CA PRO A 92 6.93 14.04 -0.94
C PRO A 92 6.35 15.18 -1.81
N TYR A 93 5.28 14.87 -2.55
CA TYR A 93 4.50 15.86 -3.30
C TYR A 93 3.04 15.85 -2.86
N GLY A 94 2.49 17.04 -2.67
CA GLY A 94 1.11 17.25 -2.24
C GLY A 94 0.96 17.53 -0.75
N SER A 95 -0.04 18.37 -0.44
CA SER A 95 -0.61 18.57 0.90
C SER A 95 -2.12 18.42 0.78
N CYS A 96 -2.59 17.28 0.28
CA CYS A 96 -4.00 17.10 -0.04
C CYS A 96 -4.91 17.12 1.22
N LEU A 97 -4.31 16.94 2.40
CA LEU A 97 -5.02 16.81 3.67
C LEU A 97 -4.59 17.95 4.60
N GLY A 98 -5.55 18.76 5.03
CA GLY A 98 -5.38 19.65 6.17
C GLY A 98 -5.15 18.86 7.47
N ASP A 99 -4.95 19.57 8.57
CA ASP A 99 -4.72 18.93 9.87
C ASP A 99 -5.97 18.18 10.36
N ALA A 100 -6.03 16.87 10.05
CA ALA A 100 -7.10 15.98 10.50
C ALA A 100 -7.16 15.88 12.04
N LYS A 101 -6.08 16.24 12.75
CA LYS A 101 -6.01 16.21 14.21
C LYS A 101 -6.87 17.31 14.86
N GLY A 102 -7.16 18.37 14.10
CA GLY A 102 -8.02 19.47 14.54
C GLY A 102 -9.50 19.30 14.20
N GLN A 103 -9.92 18.15 13.67
CA GLN A 103 -11.31 17.92 13.25
C GLN A 103 -12.05 17.04 14.27
N ASP A 104 -13.27 17.43 14.63
CA ASP A 104 -14.14 16.64 15.53
C ASP A 104 -14.67 15.36 14.87
N HIS A 105 -14.85 15.40 13.56
CA HIS A 105 -15.42 14.31 12.77
C HIS A 105 -14.59 14.07 11.51
N LEU A 106 -14.30 12.80 11.24
CA LEU A 106 -13.57 12.36 10.06
C LEU A 106 -14.39 11.34 9.28
N VAL A 107 -14.71 11.65 8.02
CA VAL A 107 -15.40 10.73 7.12
C VAL A 107 -14.47 10.40 5.97
N LEU A 108 -14.22 9.10 5.80
CA LEU A 108 -13.29 8.54 4.81
C LEU A 108 -14.03 7.68 3.82
N ILE A 109 -13.99 8.05 2.53
CA ILE A 109 -14.64 7.31 1.45
C ILE A 109 -13.62 7.05 0.35
N GLY A 110 -13.33 5.78 0.09
CA GLY A 110 -12.38 5.37 -0.94
C GLY A 110 -12.74 4.03 -1.55
N THR A 111 -12.23 3.78 -2.75
CA THR A 111 -12.39 2.53 -3.49
C THR A 111 -11.09 2.17 -4.20
N GLY A 112 -10.81 0.87 -4.38
CA GLY A 112 -9.60 0.37 -5.01
C GLY A 112 -8.33 0.94 -4.36
N THR A 113 -7.33 1.32 -5.17
CA THR A 113 -6.10 1.98 -4.67
C THR A 113 -6.32 3.41 -4.17
N GLY A 114 -7.50 4.00 -4.44
CA GLY A 114 -7.88 5.31 -3.91
C GLY A 114 -8.02 5.34 -2.38
N VAL A 115 -8.05 4.18 -1.72
CA VAL A 115 -8.02 4.08 -0.25
C VAL A 115 -6.65 4.37 0.36
N SER A 116 -5.56 4.33 -0.42
CA SER A 116 -4.18 4.49 0.07
C SER A 116 -3.97 5.75 0.92
N PRO A 117 -4.25 6.98 0.44
CA PRO A 117 -4.06 8.18 1.27
C PRO A 117 -5.01 8.22 2.48
N LEU A 118 -6.15 7.53 2.41
CA LEU A 118 -7.13 7.48 3.50
C LEU A 118 -6.64 6.60 4.65
N LEU A 119 -5.96 5.49 4.34
CA LEU A 119 -5.33 4.63 5.35
C LEU A 119 -4.25 5.38 6.12
N SER A 120 -3.38 6.10 5.41
CA SER A 120 -2.37 6.97 6.03
C SER A 120 -3.01 7.99 6.99
N MET A 121 -4.14 8.60 6.60
CA MET A 121 -4.83 9.57 7.45
C MET A 121 -5.48 8.90 8.66
N PHE A 122 -6.14 7.78 8.46
CA PHE A 122 -6.78 7.02 9.52
C PHE A 122 -5.76 6.60 10.59
N GLU A 123 -4.61 6.07 10.16
CA GLU A 123 -3.54 5.69 11.08
C GLU A 123 -2.93 6.91 11.80
N ASP A 124 -2.73 8.04 11.11
CA ASP A 124 -2.23 9.27 11.76
C ASP A 124 -3.23 9.81 12.80
N ALA A 125 -4.53 9.76 12.52
CA ALA A 125 -5.59 10.13 13.45
C ALA A 125 -5.63 9.18 14.68
N CYS A 126 -5.56 7.86 14.47
CA CYS A 126 -5.48 6.90 15.58
C CYS A 126 -4.21 7.10 16.42
N ASN A 127 -3.06 7.36 15.79
CA ASN A 127 -1.82 7.64 16.50
C ASN A 127 -1.90 8.94 17.30
N HIS A 128 -2.62 9.94 16.80
CA HIS A 128 -2.90 11.16 17.55
C HIS A 128 -3.78 10.88 18.78
N LEU A 129 -4.90 10.17 18.60
CA LEU A 129 -5.81 9.80 19.71
C LEU A 129 -5.08 9.03 20.81
N LYS A 130 -4.20 8.09 20.44
CA LYS A 130 -3.33 7.37 21.39
C LYS A 130 -2.39 8.32 22.15
N LYS A 131 -1.80 9.31 21.48
CA LYS A 131 -0.89 10.28 22.10
C LYS A 131 -1.59 11.19 23.10
N ILE A 132 -2.83 11.61 22.82
CA ILE A 132 -3.61 12.45 23.73
C ILE A 132 -4.39 11.65 24.78
N ASN A 133 -4.20 10.32 24.81
CA ASN A 133 -4.78 9.39 25.78
C ASN A 133 -6.32 9.50 25.91
N LEU A 134 -7.00 9.81 24.81
CA LEU A 134 -8.46 9.81 24.78
C LEU A 134 -8.98 8.38 24.61
N PRO A 135 -10.00 7.96 25.38
CA PRO A 135 -10.64 6.67 25.16
C PRO A 135 -11.34 6.68 23.79
N TYR A 136 -11.10 5.66 22.98
CA TYR A 136 -11.75 5.48 21.68
C TYR A 136 -12.26 4.05 21.54
N GLN A 137 -13.39 3.89 20.85
CA GLN A 137 -13.93 2.59 20.45
C GLN A 137 -13.82 2.45 18.93
N LEU A 138 -13.09 1.43 18.47
CA LEU A 138 -13.06 1.08 17.07
C LEU A 138 -14.28 0.22 16.74
N VAL A 139 -15.15 0.71 15.85
CA VAL A 139 -16.31 -0.04 15.35
C VAL A 139 -16.07 -0.36 13.88
N LEU A 140 -15.85 -1.63 13.57
CA LEU A 140 -15.71 -2.13 12.20
C LEU A 140 -17.07 -2.67 11.73
N ARG A 141 -17.56 -2.16 10.60
CA ARG A 141 -18.75 -2.68 9.93
C ARG A 141 -18.39 -2.98 8.48
N ALA A 142 -18.60 -4.22 8.05
CA ALA A 142 -18.44 -4.65 6.67
C ALA A 142 -19.78 -5.20 6.17
N THR A 143 -20.11 -4.91 4.92
CA THR A 143 -21.26 -5.50 4.20
C THR A 143 -20.72 -6.30 3.03
N GLU A 144 -21.00 -7.60 2.98
CA GLU A 144 -20.72 -8.41 1.79
C GLU A 144 -21.81 -8.14 0.75
N GLU A 145 -21.45 -7.66 -0.44
CA GLU A 145 -22.38 -7.66 -1.57
C GLU A 145 -22.55 -9.10 -2.06
N GLY A 146 -23.73 -9.67 -1.83
CA GLY A 146 -24.14 -10.94 -2.42
C GLY A 146 -24.22 -10.82 -3.93
N VAL A 147 -23.38 -11.57 -4.65
CA VAL A 147 -23.49 -11.74 -6.09
C VAL A 147 -24.65 -12.70 -6.39
N GLU A 148 -25.88 -12.20 -6.39
CA GLU A 148 -26.98 -12.87 -7.10
C GLU A 148 -26.81 -12.61 -8.60
N ARG A 149 -26.00 -13.44 -9.27
CA ARG A 149 -26.15 -13.62 -10.72
C ARG A 149 -27.40 -14.46 -10.96
N GLY A 150 -28.54 -13.80 -11.04
CA GLY A 150 -29.75 -14.39 -11.60
C GLY A 150 -29.46 -14.85 -13.02
N GLY A 151 -29.41 -16.17 -13.21
CA GLY A 151 -29.56 -16.77 -14.53
C GLY A 151 -30.97 -16.51 -15.02
N VAL A 152 -31.09 -15.94 -16.20
CA VAL A 152 -32.32 -15.98 -16.98
C VAL A 152 -32.05 -16.96 -18.10
N GLU A 153 -32.82 -18.05 -18.09
CA GLU A 153 -32.95 -19.07 -19.15
C GLU A 153 -33.29 -18.46 -20.51
#